data_AF-A0A7S0TTG3-F1
#
_entry.id   AF-A0A7S0TTG3-F1
#
_cell.length_a   1.000
_cell.length_b   1.000
_cell.length_c   1.000
_cell.angle_alpha   90.00
_cell.angle_beta   90.00
_cell.angle_gamma   90.00
#
_symmetry.space_group_name_H-M   'P 1'
#
loop_
_entity.id
_entity.type
_entity.pdbx_description
1 polymer ?
#
loop_
_entity_poly.entity_id
_entity_poly.type
_entity_poly.pdbx_seq_one_letter_code
_entity_poly.pdbx_strand_id
1 'polypeptide(L)'
;PMCNVVATFNGGAGHCLMDLAAHHESKFFTNIRFLGATDSAAPVAMLLELAAALTPALEARRGALGRAMPCLRLLFFDGEEAFVSWTATDSVYGARRIADRWSAPPPGPPPPFGTPL
;
A
#
# COMPACT_ATOMS: atom_id res chain seq x y z
N PRO A 1 7.66 2.35 14.55
CA PRO A 1 7.38 3.08 13.29
C PRO A 1 6.58 2.15 12.38
N MET A 2 5.55 2.64 11.69
CA MET A 2 4.72 1.81 10.79
C MET A 2 5.42 1.55 9.46
N CYS A 3 5.25 0.35 8.91
CA CYS A 3 5.88 -0.12 7.68
C CYS A 3 4.84 -0.67 6.68
N ASN A 4 4.30 0.20 5.82
CA ASN A 4 3.45 -0.26 4.72
C ASN A 4 4.27 -1.01 3.66
N VAL A 5 3.68 -2.04 3.06
CA VAL A 5 4.25 -2.75 1.90
C VAL A 5 3.46 -2.38 0.65
N VAL A 6 4.16 -1.95 -0.40
CA VAL A 6 3.56 -1.64 -1.71
C VAL A 6 4.25 -2.49 -2.77
N ALA A 7 3.53 -3.46 -3.32
CA ALA A 7 3.99 -4.29 -4.43
C ALA A 7 3.38 -3.76 -5.74
N THR A 8 4.22 -3.43 -6.72
CA THR A 8 3.79 -2.83 -7.98
C THR A 8 4.13 -3.73 -9.16
N PHE A 9 3.10 -4.17 -9.88
CA PHE A 9 3.26 -4.83 -11.17
C PHE A 9 3.28 -3.79 -12.30
N ASN A 10 4.25 -3.93 -13.20
CA ASN A 10 4.44 -3.04 -14.36
C ASN A 10 4.57 -1.54 -13.98
N GLY A 11 5.37 -1.23 -12.96
CA GLY A 11 5.57 0.15 -12.46
C GLY A 11 6.19 1.15 -13.46
N GLY A 12 6.64 0.69 -14.64
CA GLY A 12 7.06 1.56 -15.74
C GLY A 12 5.90 2.12 -16.59
N ALA A 13 4.67 1.67 -16.32
CA ALA A 13 3.45 2.21 -16.91
C ALA A 13 3.24 3.66 -16.41
N GLY A 14 2.82 4.56 -17.30
CA GLY A 14 2.55 5.95 -16.94
C GLY A 14 1.31 6.15 -16.04
N HIS A 15 0.54 5.09 -15.79
CA HIS A 15 -0.60 5.10 -14.87
C HIS A 15 -0.81 3.71 -14.24
N CYS A 16 -1.21 3.68 -12.97
CA CYS A 16 -1.71 2.48 -12.30
C CYS A 16 -3.24 2.46 -12.43
N LEU A 17 -3.78 1.36 -12.97
CA LEU A 17 -5.22 1.18 -13.19
C LEU A 17 -5.94 0.81 -11.90
N MET A 18 -5.31 0.02 -11.04
CA MET A 18 -5.97 -0.58 -9.88
C MET A 18 -5.02 -0.78 -8.71
N ASP A 19 -5.53 -0.43 -7.53
CA ASP A 19 -4.95 -0.67 -6.23
C ASP A 19 -5.87 -1.62 -5.46
N LEU A 20 -5.33 -2.74 -4.98
CA LEU A 20 -6.02 -3.63 -4.04
C LEU A 20 -5.28 -3.58 -2.72
N ALA A 21 -6.02 -3.48 -1.61
CA ALA A 21 -5.42 -3.22 -0.31
C ALA A 21 -6.02 -4.06 0.82
N ALA A 22 -5.18 -4.36 1.81
CA ALA A 22 -5.56 -4.88 3.12
C ALA A 22 -4.62 -4.26 4.17
N HIS A 23 -4.97 -4.35 5.45
CA HIS A 23 -4.01 -4.11 6.53
C HIS A 23 -3.46 -5.46 7.03
N HIS A 24 -2.22 -5.49 7.53
CA HIS A 24 -1.52 -6.74 7.83
C HIS A 24 -1.14 -6.91 9.31
N GLU A 25 -1.24 -5.86 10.10
CA GLU A 25 -1.19 -5.95 11.55
C GLU A 25 -2.50 -6.49 12.13
N SER A 26 -2.47 -6.93 13.38
CA SER A 26 -3.68 -7.26 14.15
C SER A 26 -3.82 -6.34 15.36
N LYS A 27 -5.06 -6.13 15.81
CA LYS A 27 -5.35 -5.30 16.97
C LYS A 27 -4.65 -5.79 18.22
N PHE A 28 -4.00 -4.86 18.92
CA PHE A 28 -3.43 -5.12 20.23
C PHE A 28 -4.52 -5.16 21.31
N PHE A 29 -4.55 -6.23 22.09
CA PHE A 29 -5.34 -6.35 23.31
C PHE A 29 -4.44 -6.74 24.46
N THR A 30 -4.65 -6.13 25.63
CA THR A 30 -3.83 -6.41 26.83
C THR A 30 -4.13 -7.75 27.48
N ASN A 31 -5.34 -8.28 27.25
CA ASN A 31 -5.87 -9.45 27.96
C ASN A 31 -6.06 -10.68 27.08
N ILE A 32 -5.95 -10.55 25.75
CA ILE A 32 -6.14 -11.67 24.83
C ILE A 32 -5.07 -11.66 23.72
N ARG A 33 -4.72 -12.85 23.24
CA ARG A 33 -4.01 -13.01 21.98
C ARG A 33 -5.03 -12.99 20.84
N PHE A 34 -5.28 -11.81 20.30
CA PHE A 34 -6.14 -11.66 19.12
C PHE A 34 -5.37 -11.97 17.83
N LEU A 35 -5.92 -12.88 17.02
CA LEU A 35 -5.27 -13.34 15.78
C LEU A 35 -5.66 -12.54 14.55
N GLY A 36 -6.83 -11.88 14.55
CA GLY A 36 -7.28 -11.12 13.38
C GLY A 36 -7.52 -11.97 12.13
N ALA A 37 -8.13 -13.15 12.26
CA ALA A 37 -8.30 -14.08 11.13
C ALA A 37 -9.05 -13.45 9.93
N THR A 38 -10.14 -12.73 10.20
CA THR A 38 -10.86 -11.94 9.19
C THR A 38 -10.42 -10.48 9.13
N ASP A 39 -9.47 -10.11 9.99
CA ASP A 39 -9.15 -8.72 10.36
C ASP A 39 -7.63 -8.54 10.55
N SER A 40 -6.82 -8.61 9.49
CA SER A 40 -7.18 -8.88 8.09
C SER A 40 -6.32 -9.99 7.47
N ALA A 41 -6.03 -11.05 8.23
CA ALA A 41 -5.21 -12.17 7.73
C ALA A 41 -5.81 -12.85 6.48
N ALA A 42 -7.12 -13.10 6.45
CA ALA A 42 -7.81 -13.65 5.28
C ALA A 42 -7.76 -12.70 4.06
N PRO A 43 -8.08 -11.40 4.18
CA PRO A 43 -7.84 -10.43 3.10
C PRO A 43 -6.39 -10.42 2.58
N VAL A 44 -5.39 -10.43 3.45
CA VAL A 44 -3.97 -10.50 3.05
C VAL A 44 -3.71 -11.75 2.22
N ALA A 45 -4.17 -12.91 2.69
CA ALA A 45 -4.02 -14.19 1.98
C ALA A 45 -4.71 -14.17 0.61
N MET A 46 -5.91 -13.59 0.51
CA MET A 46 -6.63 -13.45 -0.76
C MET A 46 -5.87 -12.60 -1.78
N LEU A 47 -5.24 -11.50 -1.35
CA LEU A 47 -4.44 -10.66 -2.24
C LEU A 47 -3.16 -11.36 -2.71
N LEU A 48 -2.50 -12.12 -1.83
CA LEU A 48 -1.32 -12.91 -2.18
C LEU A 48 -1.67 -14.03 -3.17
N GLU A 49 -2.78 -14.74 -2.94
CA GLU A 49 -3.25 -15.79 -3.84
C GLU A 49 -3.66 -15.22 -5.20
N LEU A 50 -4.35 -14.07 -5.20
CA LEU A 50 -4.69 -13.36 -6.44
C LEU A 50 -3.44 -13.02 -7.26
N ALA A 51 -2.38 -12.52 -6.60
CA ALA A 51 -1.11 -12.27 -7.26
C ALA A 51 -0.51 -13.56 -7.84
N ALA A 52 -0.43 -14.63 -7.04
CA ALA A 52 0.13 -15.90 -7.49
C ALA A 52 -0.63 -16.48 -8.69
N ALA A 53 -1.96 -16.53 -8.61
CA ALA A 53 -2.82 -17.10 -9.63
C ALA A 53 -2.82 -16.30 -10.95
N LEU A 54 -2.79 -14.96 -10.88
CA LEU A 54 -2.89 -14.11 -12.07
C LEU A 54 -1.54 -13.75 -12.71
N THR A 55 -0.43 -13.89 -11.99
CA THR A 55 0.91 -13.51 -12.49
C THR A 55 1.22 -14.09 -13.88
N PRO A 56 1.00 -15.38 -14.18
CA PRO A 56 1.30 -15.93 -15.51
C PRO A 56 0.55 -15.22 -16.65
N ALA A 57 -0.74 -14.92 -16.46
CA ALA A 57 -1.55 -14.24 -17.46
C ALA A 57 -1.16 -12.76 -17.59
N LEU A 58 -0.85 -12.10 -16.47
CA LEU A 58 -0.38 -10.71 -16.45
C LEU A 58 0.98 -10.57 -17.15
N GLU A 59 1.89 -11.52 -16.95
CA GLU A 59 3.20 -11.56 -17.60
C GLU A 59 3.09 -11.73 -19.12
N ALA A 60 2.24 -12.66 -19.58
CA ALA A 60 1.97 -12.83 -21.01
C ALA A 60 1.43 -11.52 -21.64
N ARG A 61 0.50 -10.86 -20.94
CA ARG A 61 -0.08 -9.58 -21.40
C ARG A 61 0.93 -8.43 -21.36
N ARG A 62 1.84 -8.41 -20.37
CA ARG A 62 2.95 -7.45 -20.30
C ARG A 62 3.92 -7.65 -21.46
N GLY A 63 4.20 -8.89 -21.86
CA GLY A 63 5.02 -9.19 -23.02
C GLY A 63 4.44 -8.62 -24.32
N ALA A 64 3.12 -8.68 -24.49
CA ALA A 64 2.45 -8.17 -25.69
C ALA A 64 2.29 -6.64 -25.71
N LEU A 65 2.03 -6.01 -24.55
CA LEU A 65 1.68 -4.59 -24.46
C LEU A 65 2.82 -3.69 -23.96
N GLY A 66 3.82 -4.26 -23.29
CA GLY A 66 4.92 -3.52 -22.66
C GLY A 66 4.42 -2.38 -21.77
N ARG A 67 4.90 -1.16 -22.04
CA ARG A 67 4.54 0.06 -21.29
C ARG A 67 3.08 0.50 -21.49
N ALA A 68 2.38 0.00 -22.50
CA ALA A 68 0.98 0.31 -22.73
C ALA A 68 0.04 -0.48 -21.80
N MET A 69 0.52 -1.57 -21.19
CA MET A 69 -0.22 -2.24 -20.13
C MET A 69 -0.27 -1.32 -18.91
N PRO A 70 -1.42 -1.19 -18.23
CA PRO A 70 -1.49 -0.44 -16.99
C PRO A 70 -0.66 -1.10 -15.86
N CYS A 71 -0.29 -0.30 -14.87
CA CYS A 71 0.22 -0.80 -13.60
C CYS A 71 -0.91 -1.35 -12.72
N LEU A 72 -0.61 -2.35 -11.89
CA LEU A 72 -1.47 -2.86 -10.81
C LEU A 72 -0.67 -2.83 -9.51
N ARG A 73 -1.31 -2.50 -8.38
CA ARG A 73 -0.65 -2.49 -7.07
C ARG A 73 -1.40 -3.30 -6.03
N LEU A 74 -0.63 -3.97 -5.18
CA LEU A 74 -1.08 -4.49 -3.91
C LEU A 74 -0.50 -3.65 -2.78
N LEU A 75 -1.35 -3.23 -1.84
CA LEU A 75 -0.97 -2.46 -0.68
C LEU A 75 -1.29 -3.26 0.59
N PHE A 76 -0.31 -3.40 1.46
CA PHE A 76 -0.49 -3.95 2.79
C PHE A 76 -0.18 -2.84 3.80
N PHE A 77 -1.22 -2.21 4.33
CA PHE A 77 -1.09 -1.14 5.30
C PHE A 77 -0.67 -1.68 6.66
N ASP A 78 0.09 -0.90 7.41
CA ASP A 78 0.46 -1.16 8.80
C ASP A 78 -0.20 -0.12 9.72
N GLY A 79 -0.65 -0.57 10.88
CA GLY A 79 -1.35 0.26 11.86
C GLY A 79 -2.65 0.85 11.32
N GLU A 80 -3.53 0.04 10.75
CA GLU A 80 -4.94 0.39 10.61
C GLU A 80 -5.58 0.53 11.99
N GLU A 81 -5.29 -0.42 12.86
CA GLU A 81 -5.93 -0.53 14.16
C GLU A 81 -5.53 0.57 15.15
N ALA A 82 -6.51 1.00 15.94
CA ALA A 82 -6.29 1.90 17.07
C ALA A 82 -5.59 1.16 18.23
N PHE A 83 -4.66 1.84 18.91
CA PHE A 83 -4.01 1.31 20.12
C PHE A 83 -4.89 1.45 21.36
N VAL A 84 -5.65 2.55 21.48
CA VAL A 84 -6.47 2.84 22.66
C VAL A 84 -7.93 3.00 22.26
N SER A 85 -8.21 3.99 21.41
CA SER A 85 -9.57 4.35 21.00
C SER A 85 -9.55 4.87 19.58
N TRP A 86 -10.45 4.35 18.75
CA TRP A 86 -10.54 4.77 17.35
C TRP A 86 -10.82 6.27 17.22
N THR A 87 -9.84 7.02 16.75
CA THR A 87 -9.92 8.48 16.51
C THR A 87 -9.14 8.86 15.26
N ALA A 88 -9.27 10.12 14.81
CA ALA A 88 -8.52 10.63 13.65
C ALA A 88 -6.98 10.52 13.81
N THR A 89 -6.48 10.48 15.04
CA THR A 89 -5.04 10.38 15.33
C THR A 89 -4.61 9.00 15.81
N ASP A 90 -5.55 8.20 16.34
CA ASP A 90 -5.37 6.82 16.81
C ASP A 90 -6.15 5.84 15.93
N SER A 91 -5.75 5.78 14.65
CA SER A 91 -6.15 4.80 13.64
C SER A 91 -5.41 5.10 12.32
N VAL A 92 -5.45 4.14 11.39
CA VAL A 92 -5.06 4.30 9.97
C VAL A 92 -3.71 4.98 9.76
N TYR A 93 -2.75 4.72 10.65
CA TYR A 93 -1.43 5.33 10.71
C TYR A 93 -0.66 5.18 9.40
N GLY A 94 -0.56 3.95 8.90
CA GLY A 94 0.14 3.65 7.66
C GLY A 94 -0.55 4.25 6.45
N ALA A 95 -1.87 4.12 6.35
CA ALA A 95 -2.65 4.65 5.23
C ALA A 95 -2.58 6.18 5.12
N ARG A 96 -2.71 6.92 6.24
CA ARG A 96 -2.50 8.37 6.27
C ARG A 96 -1.13 8.76 5.72
N ARG A 97 -0.07 8.06 6.14
CA ARG A 97 1.29 8.35 5.68
C ARG A 97 1.52 8.02 4.19
N ILE A 98 0.79 7.07 3.60
CA ILE A 98 0.81 6.86 2.15
C ILE A 98 0.03 7.97 1.44
N ALA A 99 -1.17 8.30 1.92
CA ALA A 99 -2.01 9.35 1.33
C ALA A 99 -1.29 10.70 1.30
N ASP A 100 -0.65 11.10 2.41
CA ASP A 100 0.13 12.34 2.49
C ASP A 100 1.27 12.36 1.46
N ARG A 101 1.96 11.24 1.28
CA ARG A 101 3.08 11.15 0.31
C ARG A 101 2.60 11.16 -1.14
N TRP A 102 1.45 10.54 -1.43
CA TRP A 102 0.96 10.39 -2.79
C TRP A 102 0.12 11.57 -3.26
N SER A 103 -0.46 12.34 -2.32
CA SER A 103 -1.15 13.60 -2.60
C SER A 103 -0.20 14.80 -2.62
N ALA A 104 1.04 14.65 -2.12
CA ALA A 104 2.03 15.70 -2.18
C ALA A 104 2.26 16.13 -3.64
N PRO A 105 2.31 17.45 -3.92
CA PRO A 105 2.70 17.93 -5.24
C PRO A 105 4.10 17.40 -5.57
N PRO A 106 4.40 17.16 -6.86
CA PRO A 106 5.76 16.80 -7.26
C PRO A 106 6.73 17.84 -6.67
N PRO A 107 7.94 17.42 -6.25
CA PRO A 107 8.90 18.35 -5.72
C PRO A 107 9.05 19.51 -6.70
N GLY A 108 8.82 20.73 -6.20
CA GLY A 108 9.02 21.94 -6.98
C GLY A 108 10.45 21.97 -7.51
N PRO A 109 10.73 22.77 -8.56
CA PRO A 109 12.09 22.95 -9.01
C PRO A 109 12.97 23.35 -7.81
N PRO A 110 14.20 22.83 -7.70
CA PRO A 110 15.11 23.25 -6.65
C PRO A 110 15.20 24.79 -6.67
N PRO A 111 15.24 25.44 -5.48
CA PRO A 111 15.31 26.89 -5.42
C PRO A 111 16.47 27.38 -6.29
N PRO A 112 16.28 28.44 -7.10
CA PRO A 112 17.34 28.98 -7.93
C PRO A 112 18.42 29.57 -7.01
N PHE A 113 19.45 28.77 -6.76
CA PHE A 113 20.68 29.10 -6.03
C PHE A 113 20.51 29.33 -4.52
N GLY A 114 21.51 28.83 -3.77
CA GLY A 114 21.52 28.80 -2.32
C GLY A 114 21.37 30.19 -1.71
N THR A 115 20.42 30.33 -0.80
CA THR A 115 20.51 31.34 0.27
C THR A 115 21.69 30.96 1.15
N PRO A 116 22.77 31.77 1.21
CA PRO A 116 23.78 31.62 2.25
C PRO A 116 23.10 31.88 3.60
N LEU A 117 23.45 31.06 4.59
CA LEU A 117 23.18 31.34 6.00
C LEU A 117 23.87 32.64 6.45
#